data_AF-A0AB35JW40-F1
#
_entry.id   AF-A0AB35JW40-F1
#
_cell.length_a   1.000
_cell.length_b   1.000
_cell.length_c   1.000
_cell.angle_alpha   90.00
_cell.angle_beta   90.00
_cell.angle_gamma   90.00
#
_symmetry.space_group_name_H-M   'P 1'
#
loop_
_entity.id
_entity.type
_entity.pdbx_description
1 polymer ?
#
loop_
_entity_poly.entity_id
_entity_poly.type
_entity_poly.pdbx_seq_one_letter_code
_entity_poly.pdbx_strand_id
1 'polypeptide(L)'
;MSTASFRFGVMVGTALRECIRAVNQKPRPSAVEVVTAQCRRMPEPAMTHDECENYCSVPAIVRRKGINLHDWYEANTQESQTKPVKKPRKSRASKVPEASKKQNAESSVKDPVMGSLDQLIA
;
A
#
# COMPACT_ATOMS: atom_id res chain seq x y z
N MET A 1 -7.38 64.06 48.83
CA MET A 1 -7.23 62.82 48.04
C MET A 1 -6.76 63.20 46.64
N SER A 2 -5.70 62.58 46.12
CA SER A 2 -5.13 62.98 44.82
C SER A 2 -6.04 62.50 43.68
N THR A 3 -6.66 63.44 42.96
CA THR A 3 -7.67 63.17 41.93
C THR A 3 -7.09 62.54 40.67
N ALA A 4 -5.81 62.81 40.38
CA ALA A 4 -5.11 62.25 39.23
C ALA A 4 -4.83 60.75 39.38
N SER A 5 -4.40 60.31 40.57
CA SER A 5 -4.15 58.88 40.83
C SER A 5 -5.46 58.07 40.85
N PHE A 6 -6.56 58.65 41.33
CA PHE A 6 -7.88 58.03 41.25
C PHE A 6 -8.32 57.83 39.79
N ARG A 7 -8.20 58.87 38.95
CA ARG A 7 -8.54 58.78 37.52
C ARG A 7 -7.68 57.76 36.79
N PHE A 8 -6.39 57.71 37.11
CA PHE A 8 -5.48 56.72 36.56
C PHE A 8 -5.90 55.30 36.95
N GLY A 9 -6.22 55.07 38.24
CA GLY A 9 -6.71 53.77 38.71
C GLY A 9 -8.02 53.34 38.04
N VAL A 10 -8.95 54.27 37.81
CA VAL A 10 -10.20 53.99 37.08
C VAL A 10 -9.90 53.59 35.63
N MET A 11 -9.07 54.34 34.91
CA MET A 11 -8.73 54.02 33.52
C MET A 11 -8.05 52.65 33.40
N VAL A 12 -7.04 52.38 34.22
CA VAL A 12 -6.33 51.09 34.23
C VAL A 12 -7.26 49.95 34.61
N GLY A 13 -8.13 50.16 35.61
CA GLY A 13 -9.12 49.16 36.03
C GLY A 13 -10.13 48.83 34.92
N THR A 14 -10.59 49.84 34.18
CA THR A 14 -11.50 49.63 33.04
C THR A 14 -10.82 48.90 31.88
N ALA A 15 -9.59 49.28 31.53
CA ALA A 15 -8.83 48.63 30.48
C ALA A 15 -8.56 47.16 30.81
N LEU A 16 -8.12 46.87 32.04
CA LEU A 16 -7.86 45.51 32.48
C LEU A 16 -9.14 44.65 32.49
N ARG A 17 -10.27 45.22 32.95
CA ARG A 17 -11.58 44.54 32.93
C ARG A 17 -12.01 44.18 31.52
N GLU A 18 -11.81 45.08 30.55
CA GLU A 18 -12.12 44.81 29.14
C GLU A 18 -11.19 43.76 28.52
N CYS A 19 -9.90 43.76 28.86
CA CYS A 19 -8.97 42.71 28.43
C CYS A 19 -9.39 41.34 28.98
N ILE A 20 -9.70 41.25 30.27
CA ILE A 20 -10.19 40.01 30.90
C ILE A 20 -11.51 39.58 30.28
N ARG A 21 -12.43 40.52 30.02
CA ARG A 21 -13.71 40.24 29.38
C ARG A 21 -13.48 39.70 27.97
N ALA A 22 -12.59 40.29 27.18
CA ALA A 22 -12.25 39.85 25.83
C ALA A 22 -11.64 38.44 25.80
N VAL A 23 -10.69 38.14 26.68
CA VAL A 23 -10.03 36.82 26.77
C VAL A 23 -11.02 35.75 27.26
N ASN A 24 -11.91 36.11 28.19
CA ASN A 24 -12.88 35.19 28.76
C ASN A 24 -14.23 35.20 28.04
N GLN A 25 -14.35 35.85 26.87
CA GLN A 25 -15.57 35.70 26.07
C GLN A 25 -15.65 34.24 25.64
N LYS A 26 -16.56 33.49 26.27
CA LYS A 26 -17.03 32.22 25.71
C LYS A 26 -17.49 32.55 24.29
N PRO A 27 -16.93 31.92 23.24
CA PRO A 27 -17.42 32.12 21.89
C PRO A 27 -18.93 31.87 21.95
N ARG A 28 -19.74 32.89 21.60
CA ARG A 28 -21.16 32.63 21.34
C ARG A 28 -21.15 31.51 20.30
N PRO A 29 -21.88 30.40 20.52
CA PRO A 29 -22.05 29.44 19.44
C PRO A 29 -22.68 30.23 18.31
N SER A 30 -21.87 30.54 17.29
CA SER A 30 -22.37 30.85 15.98
C SER A 30 -23.38 29.77 15.68
N ALA A 31 -24.56 30.13 15.17
CA ALA A 31 -25.39 29.17 14.48
C ALA A 31 -24.60 28.71 13.26
N VAL A 32 -23.66 27.80 13.49
CA VAL A 32 -23.03 27.01 12.45
C VAL A 32 -24.20 26.26 11.89
N GLU A 33 -24.69 26.73 10.74
CA GLU A 33 -25.51 25.92 9.88
C GLU A 33 -24.66 24.68 9.60
N VAL A 34 -24.92 23.63 10.39
CA VAL A 34 -24.36 22.33 10.15
C VAL A 34 -24.98 21.94 8.83
N VAL A 35 -24.26 22.23 7.74
CA VAL A 35 -24.52 21.61 6.45
C VAL A 35 -24.64 20.14 6.78
N THR A 36 -25.88 19.64 6.73
CA THR A 36 -26.21 18.25 6.98
C THR A 36 -25.14 17.45 6.30
N ALA A 37 -24.34 16.70 7.07
CA ALA A 37 -23.24 15.91 6.54
C ALA A 37 -23.79 15.22 5.31
N GLN A 38 -23.35 15.64 4.12
CA GLN A 38 -23.79 15.01 2.88
C GLN A 38 -23.43 13.56 3.10
N CYS A 39 -24.46 12.74 3.36
CA CYS A 39 -24.31 11.33 3.56
C CYS A 39 -23.66 10.87 2.26
N ARG A 40 -22.33 10.66 2.32
CA ARG A 40 -21.56 10.14 1.20
C ARG A 40 -22.09 8.73 1.02
N ARG A 41 -23.17 8.61 0.24
CA ARG A 41 -23.72 7.32 -0.12
C ARG A 41 -22.59 6.59 -0.82
N MET A 42 -22.28 5.40 -0.33
CA MET A 42 -21.37 4.50 -0.99
C MET A 42 -21.87 4.35 -2.44
N PRO A 43 -21.03 4.61 -3.46
CA PRO A 43 -21.43 4.34 -4.82
C PRO A 43 -21.78 2.86 -4.93
N GLU A 44 -22.86 2.57 -5.66
CA GLU A 44 -23.23 1.18 -5.87
C GLU A 44 -22.09 0.45 -6.60
N PRO A 45 -21.84 -0.82 -6.24
CA PRO A 45 -20.83 -1.62 -6.90
C PRO A 45 -21.16 -1.68 -8.41
N ALA A 46 -20.14 -1.43 -9.23
CA ALA A 46 -20.30 -1.35 -10.69
C ALA A 46 -20.73 -2.68 -11.33
N MET A 47 -20.64 -3.78 -10.58
CA MET A 47 -20.84 -5.14 -11.04
C MET A 47 -21.24 -6.02 -9.87
N THR A 48 -22.07 -7.02 -10.17
CA THR A 48 -22.56 -7.99 -9.18
C THR A 48 -21.46 -8.96 -8.77
N HIS A 49 -21.63 -9.61 -7.62
CA HIS A 49 -20.68 -10.59 -7.11
C HIS A 49 -20.47 -11.74 -8.11
N ASP A 50 -21.55 -12.27 -8.68
CA ASP A 50 -21.49 -13.40 -9.62
C ASP A 50 -20.75 -13.04 -10.91
N GLU A 51 -20.90 -11.81 -11.39
CA GLU A 51 -20.11 -11.31 -12.52
C GLU A 51 -18.62 -11.24 -12.16
N CYS A 52 -18.28 -10.73 -10.98
CA CYS A 52 -16.90 -10.66 -10.48
C CYS A 52 -16.23 -12.05 -10.44
N GLU A 53 -16.94 -13.04 -9.88
CA GLU A 53 -16.45 -14.43 -9.82
C GLU A 53 -16.22 -15.03 -11.22
N ASN A 54 -17.09 -14.72 -12.18
CA ASN A 54 -16.89 -15.11 -13.57
C ASN A 54 -15.67 -14.41 -14.21
N TYR A 55 -15.41 -13.15 -13.86
CA TYR A 55 -14.22 -12.41 -14.31
C TYR A 55 -12.92 -13.00 -13.74
N CYS A 56 -12.94 -13.49 -12.51
CA CYS A 56 -11.80 -14.08 -11.81
C CYS A 56 -11.48 -15.51 -12.27
N SER A 57 -12.51 -16.32 -12.53
CA SER A 57 -12.34 -17.72 -12.93
C SER A 57 -11.84 -17.89 -14.37
N VAL A 58 -12.33 -17.06 -15.30
CA VAL A 58 -11.97 -17.15 -16.72
C VAL A 58 -10.98 -16.03 -17.09
N PRO A 59 -9.80 -16.33 -17.65
CA PRO A 59 -8.86 -15.29 -18.07
C PRO A 59 -9.44 -14.34 -19.13
N ALA A 60 -9.02 -13.08 -19.09
CA ALA A 60 -9.49 -12.05 -20.02
C ALA A 60 -9.21 -12.39 -21.50
N ILE A 61 -8.14 -13.13 -21.78
CA ILE A 61 -7.81 -13.59 -23.14
C ILE A 61 -8.88 -14.52 -23.71
N VAL A 62 -9.48 -15.37 -22.87
CA VAL A 62 -10.58 -16.25 -23.27
C VAL A 62 -11.85 -15.42 -23.45
N ARG A 63 -12.18 -14.58 -22.47
CA ARG A 63 -13.43 -13.80 -22.47
C ARG A 63 -13.51 -12.75 -23.58
N ARG A 64 -12.41 -12.04 -23.86
CA ARG A 64 -12.42 -10.91 -24.82
C ARG A 64 -12.00 -11.29 -26.23
N LYS A 65 -11.12 -12.29 -26.38
CA LYS A 65 -10.57 -12.68 -27.69
C LYS A 65 -11.04 -14.05 -28.15
N GLY A 66 -11.80 -14.79 -27.33
CA GLY A 66 -12.29 -16.13 -27.68
C GLY A 66 -11.17 -17.16 -27.86
N ILE A 67 -10.01 -16.92 -27.26
CA ILE A 67 -8.83 -17.78 -27.43
C ILE A 67 -8.99 -19.05 -26.58
N ASN A 68 -8.73 -20.21 -27.19
CA ASN A 68 -8.62 -21.47 -26.46
C ASN A 68 -7.33 -21.47 -25.61
N LEU A 69 -7.46 -21.70 -24.31
CA LEU A 69 -6.33 -21.72 -23.37
C LEU A 69 -5.33 -22.83 -23.67
N HIS A 70 -5.81 -23.97 -24.17
CA HIS A 70 -4.97 -25.11 -24.46
C HIS A 70 -4.01 -24.78 -25.61
N ASP A 71 -4.56 -24.33 -26.73
CA ASP A 71 -3.79 -23.93 -27.91
C ASP A 71 -2.86 -22.75 -27.60
N TRP A 72 -3.34 -21.79 -26.80
CA TRP A 72 -2.51 -20.66 -26.33
C TRP A 72 -1.34 -21.15 -25.47
N TYR A 73 -1.60 -22.09 -24.55
CA TYR A 73 -0.56 -22.67 -23.70
C TYR A 73 0.48 -23.41 -24.53
N GLU A 74 0.06 -24.26 -25.48
CA GLU A 74 0.99 -25.01 -26.35
C GLU A 74 1.88 -24.06 -27.18
N ALA A 75 1.28 -23.03 -27.77
CA ALA A 75 1.99 -22.06 -28.60
C ALA A 75 2.97 -21.17 -27.81
N ASN A 76 2.72 -20.90 -26.52
CA ASN A 76 3.53 -19.97 -25.72
C ASN A 76 4.48 -20.68 -24.74
N THR A 77 4.26 -21.95 -24.42
CA THR A 77 5.03 -22.66 -23.38
C THR A 77 6.17 -23.52 -23.95
N GLN A 78 6.27 -23.67 -25.27
CA GLN A 78 7.38 -24.40 -25.90
C GLN A 78 8.74 -23.69 -25.76
N GLU A 79 8.77 -22.37 -25.58
CA GLU A 79 10.02 -21.62 -25.47
C GLU A 79 10.72 -21.80 -24.12
N SER A 80 9.98 -22.17 -23.06
CA SER A 80 10.53 -22.29 -21.70
C SER A 80 11.15 -23.67 -21.40
N GLN A 81 10.87 -24.69 -22.22
CA GLN A 81 11.46 -26.03 -22.07
C GLN A 81 12.70 -26.27 -22.92
N THR A 82 13.02 -25.37 -23.85
CA THR A 82 14.30 -25.45 -24.56
C THR A 82 15.38 -25.00 -23.61
N LYS A 83 15.88 -25.93 -22.78
CA LYS A 83 17.17 -25.79 -22.10
C LYS A 83 18.13 -25.22 -23.14
N PRO A 84 18.82 -24.10 -22.89
CA PRO A 84 19.74 -23.55 -23.87
C PRO A 84 20.68 -24.68 -24.26
N VAL A 85 20.70 -25.03 -25.55
CA VAL A 85 21.60 -26.06 -26.09
C VAL A 85 22.98 -25.68 -25.60
N LYS A 86 23.50 -26.46 -24.64
CA LYS A 86 24.85 -26.27 -24.12
C LYS A 86 25.78 -26.49 -25.29
N LYS A 87 26.21 -25.40 -25.93
CA LYS A 87 27.24 -25.46 -26.97
C LYS A 87 28.42 -26.24 -26.38
N PRO A 88 28.97 -27.25 -27.07
CA PRO A 88 30.09 -28.01 -26.55
C PRO A 88 31.26 -27.05 -26.31
N ARG A 89 31.59 -26.81 -25.04
CA ARG A 89 32.79 -26.06 -24.67
C ARG A 89 33.99 -26.88 -25.13
N LYS A 90 34.81 -26.34 -26.03
CA LYS A 90 36.08 -26.96 -26.44
C LYS A 90 36.89 -27.30 -25.18
N SER A 91 37.21 -28.57 -25.01
CA SER A 91 38.07 -29.06 -23.94
C SER A 91 39.49 -28.50 -24.13
N ARG A 92 39.89 -27.55 -23.28
CA ARG A 92 41.30 -27.17 -23.13
C ARG A 92 41.98 -28.27 -22.34
N ALA A 93 42.96 -28.93 -22.97
CA ALA A 93 43.68 -30.06 -22.40
C ALA A 93 44.55 -29.68 -21.19
N SER A 94 44.71 -30.66 -20.29
CA SER A 94 45.68 -30.80 -19.19
C SER A 94 45.47 -29.92 -17.95
N LYS A 95 45.51 -30.43 -16.71
CA LYS A 95 46.25 -31.58 -16.16
C LYS A 95 45.54 -32.14 -14.89
N VAL A 96 45.44 -33.46 -14.78
CA VAL A 96 45.02 -34.25 -13.58
C VAL A 96 46.31 -34.63 -12.81
N PRO A 97 46.37 -34.61 -11.45
CA PRO A 97 45.84 -35.67 -10.55
C PRO A 97 45.26 -35.10 -9.23
N GLU A 98 44.50 -35.77 -8.36
CA GLU A 98 44.04 -37.16 -8.22
C GLU A 98 42.78 -37.14 -7.33
N ALA A 99 42.03 -38.23 -7.35
CA ALA A 99 40.69 -38.36 -6.80
C ALA A 99 40.58 -38.23 -5.26
N SER A 100 39.46 -37.67 -4.78
CA SER A 100 38.65 -38.35 -3.76
C SER A 100 37.26 -37.73 -3.54
N LYS A 101 36.27 -38.61 -3.74
CA LYS A 101 35.01 -38.78 -2.98
C LYS A 101 33.86 -37.78 -3.19
N LYS A 102 32.91 -38.25 -4.01
CA LYS A 102 31.44 -38.09 -3.94
C LYS A 102 30.92 -37.19 -2.82
N GLN A 103 30.23 -36.10 -3.19
CA GLN A 103 29.05 -35.64 -2.47
C GLN A 103 28.03 -35.05 -3.47
N ASN A 104 26.80 -35.51 -3.31
CA ASN A 104 25.59 -35.09 -4.00
C ASN A 104 25.41 -33.57 -3.80
N ALA A 105 25.42 -32.79 -4.88
CA ALA A 105 25.18 -31.36 -4.82
C ALA A 105 23.68 -31.10 -4.98
N GLU A 106 22.99 -31.11 -3.83
CA GLU A 106 21.69 -30.45 -3.65
C GLU A 106 21.80 -29.03 -4.21
N SER A 107 20.96 -28.67 -5.18
CA SER A 107 20.89 -27.30 -5.68
C SER A 107 20.38 -26.41 -4.55
N SER A 108 21.23 -25.56 -3.99
CA SER A 108 20.83 -24.56 -2.98
C SER A 108 20.01 -23.43 -3.62
N VAL A 109 18.78 -23.75 -4.00
CA VAL A 109 17.74 -22.74 -4.14
C VAL A 109 17.47 -22.27 -2.72
N LYS A 110 17.93 -21.05 -2.40
CA LYS A 110 17.58 -20.41 -1.14
C LYS A 110 16.07 -20.16 -1.20
N ASP A 111 15.31 -20.92 -0.43
CA ASP A 111 13.89 -20.66 -0.24
C ASP A 111 13.69 -19.22 0.25
N PRO A 112 12.66 -18.51 -0.23
CA PRO A 112 12.33 -17.20 0.29
C PRO A 112 12.05 -17.30 1.79
N VAL A 113 12.79 -16.53 2.58
CA VAL A 113 12.59 -16.46 4.03
C VAL A 113 11.27 -15.76 4.28
N MET A 114 10.24 -16.53 4.64
CA MET A 114 8.97 -15.99 5.09
C MET A 114 9.17 -15.36 6.47
N GLY A 115 9.00 -14.04 6.57
CA GLY A 115 9.03 -13.32 7.85
C GLY A 115 7.85 -13.71 8.75
N SER A 116 7.97 -13.43 10.07
CA SER A 116 6.90 -13.73 11.02
C SER A 116 5.65 -12.89 10.74
N LEU A 117 4.49 -13.55 10.77
CA LEU A 117 3.17 -12.92 10.61
C LEU A 117 2.92 -11.82 11.66
N ASP A 118 3.52 -11.93 12.84
CA ASP A 118 3.39 -10.95 13.93
C ASP A 118 3.94 -9.56 13.55
N GLN A 119 4.87 -9.49 12.59
CA GLN A 119 5.38 -8.19 12.09
C GLN A 119 4.40 -7.50 11.14
N LEU A 120 3.42 -8.23 10.58
CA LEU A 120 2.48 -7.73 9.58
C LEU A 120 1.17 -7.22 10.19
N ILE A 121 0.86 -7.64 11.42
CA ILE A 121 -0.42 -7.37 12.10
C ILE A 121 -0.30 -6.19 13.08
N ALA A 122 0.91 -5.65 13.28
CA ALA A 122 1.17 -4.51 14.18
C ALA A 122 0.86 -3.15 13.55
#